data_AF-A0A6I4YRU2-F1
#
_entry.id   AF-A0A6I4YRU2-F1
#
_cell.length_a   1.000
_cell.length_b   1.000
_cell.length_c   1.000
_cell.angle_alpha   90.00
_cell.angle_beta   90.00
_cell.angle_gamma   90.00
#
_symmetry.space_group_name_H-M   'P 1'
#
loop_
_entity.id
_entity.type
_entity.pdbx_description
1 polymer ?
#
loop_
_entity_poly.entity_id
_entity_poly.type
_entity_poly.pdbx_seq_one_letter_code
_entity_poly.pdbx_strand_id
1 'polypeptide(L)'
;MAKKAPKDGPEVFAEQAMDCLLALLRDDSASLARDSADFLVQIEYVWAQRGVSSRDVWHELMARMDLSEELLRRGIRARKGGRYRSTKLP
;
A
#
# COMPACT_ATOMS: atom_id res chain seq x y z
N MET A 1 -7.28 -23.05 23.59
CA MET A 1 -7.16 -21.60 23.30
C MET A 1 -8.08 -21.30 22.14
N ALA A 2 -9.15 -20.52 22.34
CA ALA A 2 -10.06 -20.16 21.26
C ALA A 2 -9.32 -19.23 20.29
N LYS A 3 -9.18 -19.64 19.02
CA LYS A 3 -8.75 -18.73 17.95
C LYS A 3 -9.81 -17.64 17.86
N LYS A 4 -9.45 -16.42 18.25
CA LYS A 4 -10.30 -15.24 18.08
C LYS A 4 -10.60 -15.14 16.59
N ALA A 5 -11.88 -15.09 16.22
CA ALA A 5 -12.27 -14.87 14.82
C ALA A 5 -11.56 -13.61 14.32
N PRO A 6 -11.03 -13.61 13.08
CA PRO A 6 -10.52 -12.38 12.51
C PRO A 6 -11.64 -11.35 12.58
N LYS A 7 -11.34 -10.21 13.20
CA LYS A 7 -12.29 -9.11 13.23
C LYS A 7 -12.26 -8.57 11.79
N ASP A 8 -13.33 -8.77 11.06
CA ASP A 8 -13.45 -8.29 9.69
C ASP A 8 -14.35 -7.05 9.72
N GLY A 9 -13.80 -5.87 9.38
CA GLY A 9 -14.57 -4.62 9.44
C GLY A 9 -13.73 -3.36 9.22
N PRO A 10 -14.37 -2.25 8.80
CA PRO A 10 -13.69 -0.97 8.58
C PRO A 10 -13.00 -0.41 9.84
N GLU A 11 -13.43 -0.79 11.03
CA GLU A 11 -12.80 -0.41 12.30
C GLU A 11 -11.41 -1.04 12.44
N VAL A 12 -11.23 -2.28 11.99
CA VAL A 12 -9.96 -3.00 12.05
C VAL A 12 -8.98 -2.45 11.03
N PHE A 13 -9.48 -2.04 9.86
CA PHE A 13 -8.68 -1.32 8.89
C PHE A 13 -8.08 -0.05 9.51
N ALA A 14 -8.90 0.74 10.22
CA ALA A 14 -8.44 1.96 10.87
C ALA A 14 -7.46 1.67 12.03
N GLU A 15 -7.73 0.63 12.84
CA GLU A 15 -6.84 0.17 13.91
C GLU A 15 -5.44 -0.18 13.36
N GLN A 16 -5.37 -1.01 12.32
CA GLN A 16 -4.10 -1.44 11.71
C GLN A 16 -3.35 -0.28 11.03
N ALA A 17 -4.07 0.64 10.39
CA ALA A 17 -3.45 1.85 9.86
C ALA A 17 -2.83 2.72 10.98
N MET A 18 -3.51 2.84 12.12
CA MET A 18 -3.01 3.58 13.27
C MET A 18 -1.82 2.88 13.93
N ASP A 19 -1.81 1.55 14.03
CA ASP A 19 -0.70 0.78 14.58
C ASP A 19 0.59 1.02 13.78
N CYS A 20 0.51 1.04 12.44
CA CYS A 20 1.64 1.42 11.58
C CYS A 20 2.18 2.82 11.91
N LEU A 21 1.30 3.80 12.11
CA LEU A 21 1.68 5.17 12.45
C LEU A 21 2.30 5.25 13.85
N LEU A 22 1.79 4.50 14.81
CA LEU A 22 2.35 4.43 16.16
C LEU A 22 3.74 3.79 16.16
N ALA A 23 3.96 2.73 15.38
CA ALA A 23 5.26 2.11 15.22
C ALA A 23 6.29 3.09 14.61
N LEU A 24 5.88 3.85 13.58
CA LEU A 24 6.69 4.94 13.02
C LEU A 24 7.05 6.01 14.07
N LEU A 25 6.05 6.49 14.84
CA LEU A 25 6.27 7.52 15.87
C LEU A 25 7.19 7.06 17.01
N ARG A 26 7.30 5.74 17.22
CA ARG A 26 8.18 5.12 18.22
C ARG A 26 9.56 4.76 17.67
N ASP A 27 9.83 5.03 16.39
CA ASP A 27 11.06 4.59 15.69
C ASP A 27 11.28 3.06 15.77
N ASP A 28 10.19 2.29 15.81
CA ASP A 28 10.21 0.84 15.92
C ASP A 28 10.02 0.19 14.54
N SER A 29 11.14 -0.01 13.85
CA SER A 29 11.16 -0.64 12.52
C SER A 29 10.62 -2.09 12.51
N ALA A 30 10.76 -2.83 13.61
CA ALA A 30 10.31 -4.20 13.69
C ALA A 30 8.79 -4.29 13.81
N SER A 31 8.21 -3.45 14.68
CA SER A 31 6.75 -3.31 14.79
C SER A 31 6.18 -2.72 13.50
N LEU A 32 6.83 -1.72 12.90
CA LEU A 32 6.37 -1.13 11.65
C LEU A 32 6.26 -2.16 10.53
N ALA A 33 7.24 -3.06 10.39
CA ALA A 33 7.18 -4.12 9.39
C ALA A 33 6.04 -5.11 9.65
N ARG A 34 5.80 -5.49 10.91
CA ARG A 34 4.72 -6.41 11.29
C ARG A 34 3.35 -5.77 11.07
N ASP A 35 3.14 -4.58 11.60
CA ASP A 35 1.86 -3.87 11.53
C ASP A 35 1.53 -3.51 10.08
N SER A 36 2.55 -3.20 9.25
CA SER A 36 2.36 -2.99 7.81
C SER A 36 1.89 -4.27 7.10
N ALA A 37 2.40 -5.45 7.48
CA ALA A 37 1.97 -6.71 6.90
C ALA A 37 0.51 -7.03 7.29
N ASP A 38 0.14 -6.79 8.56
CA ASP A 38 -1.24 -6.98 9.03
C ASP A 38 -2.19 -5.98 8.36
N PHE A 39 -1.75 -4.74 8.13
CA PHE A 39 -2.53 -3.74 7.40
C PHE A 39 -2.72 -4.12 5.92
N LEU A 40 -1.72 -4.70 5.26
CA LEU A 40 -1.87 -5.19 3.88
C LEU A 40 -2.97 -6.26 3.79
N VAL A 41 -3.09 -7.17 4.76
CA VAL A 41 -4.18 -8.15 4.82
C VAL A 41 -5.55 -7.46 4.92
N GLN A 42 -5.66 -6.38 5.70
CA GLN A 42 -6.90 -5.61 5.77
C GLN A 42 -7.22 -4.87 4.47
N ILE A 43 -6.20 -4.35 3.80
CA ILE A 43 -6.36 -3.73 2.49
C ILE A 43 -6.85 -4.77 1.44
N GLU A 44 -6.35 -6.00 1.47
CA GLU A 44 -6.81 -7.07 0.57
C GLU A 44 -8.31 -7.34 0.71
N TYR A 45 -8.84 -7.28 1.94
CA TYR A 45 -10.27 -7.38 2.17
C TYR A 45 -11.06 -6.25 1.48
N VAL A 46 -10.56 -5.02 1.50
CA VAL A 46 -11.18 -3.88 0.81
C VAL A 46 -11.17 -4.07 -0.70
N TRP A 47 -10.08 -4.58 -1.26
CA TRP A 47 -9.98 -4.89 -2.69
C TRP A 47 -10.97 -5.96 -3.12
N ALA A 48 -11.09 -7.02 -2.32
CA ALA A 48 -12.00 -8.12 -2.57
C ALA A 48 -13.47 -7.67 -2.66
N GLN A 49 -13.89 -6.66 -1.88
CA GLN A 49 -15.24 -6.09 -1.97
C GLN A 49 -15.57 -5.50 -3.35
N ARG A 50 -14.55 -5.19 -4.16
CA ARG A 50 -14.71 -4.66 -5.53
C ARG A 50 -14.18 -5.62 -6.59
N GLY A 51 -13.91 -6.87 -6.24
CA GLY A 51 -13.38 -7.88 -7.16
C GLY A 51 -11.95 -7.59 -7.63
N VAL A 52 -11.20 -6.77 -6.89
CA VAL A 52 -9.78 -6.52 -7.17
C VAL A 52 -8.95 -7.54 -6.40
N SER A 53 -7.99 -8.19 -7.07
CA SER A 53 -7.07 -9.12 -6.43
C SER A 53 -5.74 -8.45 -6.05
N SER A 54 -5.00 -9.02 -5.10
CA SER A 54 -3.65 -8.55 -4.76
C SER A 54 -2.71 -8.57 -5.97
N ARG A 55 -2.91 -9.52 -6.89
CA ARG A 55 -2.15 -9.59 -8.14
C ARG A 55 -2.37 -8.35 -9.00
N ASP A 56 -3.62 -7.88 -9.14
CA ASP A 56 -3.93 -6.70 -9.95
C ASP A 56 -3.23 -5.46 -9.40
N VAL A 57 -3.21 -5.32 -8.07
CA VAL A 57 -2.54 -4.19 -7.40
C VAL A 57 -1.03 -4.27 -7.54
N TRP A 58 -0.43 -5.44 -7.36
CA TRP A 58 1.01 -5.61 -7.59
C TRP A 58 1.40 -5.36 -9.04
N HIS A 59 0.56 -5.78 -9.99
CA HIS A 59 0.80 -5.53 -11.41
C HIS A 59 0.77 -4.03 -11.74
N GLU A 60 -0.19 -3.29 -11.17
CA GLU A 60 -0.26 -1.84 -11.28
C GLU A 60 0.97 -1.15 -10.64
N LEU A 61 1.43 -1.64 -9.49
CA LEU A 61 2.62 -1.09 -8.83
C LEU A 61 3.89 -1.33 -9.64
N MET A 62 4.09 -2.53 -10.19
CA MET A 62 5.21 -2.82 -11.09
C MET A 62 5.15 -1.93 -12.33
N ALA A 63 3.99 -1.78 -12.97
CA ALA A 63 3.83 -0.91 -14.13
C ALA A 63 4.20 0.56 -13.84
N ARG A 64 3.91 1.05 -12.63
CA ARG A 64 4.33 2.39 -12.17
C ARG A 64 5.84 2.49 -11.99
N MET A 65 6.48 1.47 -11.42
CA MET A 65 7.93 1.42 -11.24
C MET A 65 8.64 1.39 -12.59
N ASP A 66 8.23 0.51 -13.50
CA ASP A 66 8.78 0.37 -14.84
C ASP A 66 8.69 1.69 -15.63
N LEU A 67 7.52 2.35 -15.57
CA LEU A 67 7.34 3.66 -16.21
C LEU A 67 8.25 4.72 -15.61
N SER A 68 8.44 4.72 -14.28
CA SER A 68 9.35 5.65 -13.61
C SER A 68 10.79 5.46 -14.07
N GLU A 69 11.25 4.21 -14.16
CA GLU A 69 12.58 3.88 -14.68
C GLU A 69 12.77 4.28 -16.13
N GLU A 70 11.78 4.00 -16.99
CA GLU A 70 11.76 4.39 -18.41
C GLU A 70 11.92 5.90 -18.58
N LEU A 71 11.16 6.70 -17.81
CA LEU A 71 11.23 8.16 -17.86
C LEU A 71 12.58 8.68 -17.38
N LEU A 72 13.13 8.09 -16.31
CA LEU A 72 14.45 8.42 -15.80
C LEU A 72 15.54 8.16 -16.85
N ARG A 73 15.53 6.99 -17.51
CA ARG A 73 16.47 6.65 -18.60
C ARG A 73 16.38 7.63 -19.76
N ARG A 74 15.19 8.16 -20.04
CA ARG A 74 14.95 9.14 -21.11
C ARG A 74 15.24 10.60 -20.70
N GLY A 75 15.70 10.84 -19.47
CA GLY A 75 15.93 12.19 -18.95
C GLY A 75 14.66 13.02 -18.77
N ILE A 76 13.48 12.38 -18.81
CA ILE A 76 12.19 13.06 -18.69
C ILE A 76 11.83 13.16 -17.21
N ARG A 77 11.81 14.39 -16.68
CA ARG A 77 11.25 14.65 -15.35
C ARG A 77 9.75 14.76 -15.42
N ALA A 78 9.06 13.93 -14.65
CA ALA A 78 7.64 14.08 -14.40
C ALA A 78 7.35 15.45 -13.77
N ARG A 79 6.31 16.13 -14.26
CA ARG A 79 5.87 17.42 -13.73
C ARG A 79 4.42 17.29 -13.25
N LYS A 80 4.06 18.02 -12.20
CA LYS A 80 2.67 18.10 -11.73
C LYS A 80 1.80 18.64 -12.88
N GLY A 81 0.77 17.88 -13.26
CA GLY A 81 -0.14 18.24 -14.36
C GLY A 81 0.35 17.94 -15.79
N GLY A 82 1.54 17.37 -15.96
CA GLY A 82 2.04 16.96 -17.27
C GLY A 82 1.40 15.67 -17.80
N ARG A 83 1.74 15.30 -19.04
CA ARG A 83 1.30 14.03 -19.68
C ARG A 83 1.67 12.80 -18.84
N TYR A 84 2.77 12.89 -18.12
CA TYR A 84 3.17 12.00 -17.04
C TYR A 84 3.00 12.75 -15.72
N ARG A 85 1.84 12.57 -15.05
CA ARG A 85 1.57 13.22 -13.77
C ARG A 85 2.47 12.63 -12.70
N SER A 86 3.22 13.49 -11.99
CA SER A 86 3.98 13.11 -10.79
C SER A 86 3.15 12.46 -9.68
N THR A 87 1.82 12.65 -9.66
CA THR A 87 0.91 11.98 -8.70
C THR A 87 0.36 10.63 -9.21
N LYS A 88 0.81 10.19 -10.39
CA LYS A 88 0.50 8.90 -11.02
C LYS A 88 1.77 8.14 -11.47
N LEU A 89 2.91 8.77 -11.27
CA LEU A 89 4.19 8.10 -11.09
C LEU A 89 4.36 7.92 -9.58
N PRO A 90 5.10 6.89 -9.14
CA PRO A 90 5.33 6.70 -7.71
C PRO A 90 5.92 7.97 -7.08
#